data_AF-A0A4S2SAS5-F1
#
_entry.id   AF-A0A4S2SAS5-F1
#
_cell.length_a   1.000
_cell.length_b   1.000
_cell.length_c   1.000
_cell.angle_alpha   90.00
_cell.angle_beta   90.00
_cell.angle_gamma   90.00
#
_symmetry.space_group_name_H-M   'P 1'
#
loop_
_entity.id
_entity.type
_entity.pdbx_description
1 polymer ?
#
loop_
_entity_poly.entity_id
_entity_poly.type
_entity_poly.pdbx_seq_one_letter_code
_entity_poly.pdbx_strand_id
1 'polypeptide(L)'
;MAALVSVDLPDAAAVPPLGVTAEAGSDRAADRVGALFAGTLDGGHFCTAAVVHSDDRNVIATAAHCLDDPDTTVFAPGYRDGKAPYGVWKLTGVHVAPDWTDGRDPDQDIAFATVAPADGGTGRIEDAVGGFPVATGQPDDVTVTILGYPAADEAPLRCANTTGLFSRTQRRIDCPGLSGGTSGSPWLADGAVAGVLGGHEGGGTDPDVSYSAVMGDQALELYREAAVSAG
;
A
#
# COMPACT_ATOMS: atom_id res chain seq x y z
N MET A 1 23.81 29.41 42.92
CA MET A 1 24.34 28.47 41.90
C MET A 1 23.14 27.89 41.18
N ALA A 2 23.08 28.09 39.86
CA ALA A 2 21.90 27.93 39.03
C ALA A 2 21.56 26.46 38.76
N ALA A 3 20.28 26.13 38.79
CA ALA A 3 19.73 24.86 38.34
C ALA A 3 19.73 24.83 36.81
N LEU A 4 20.37 23.81 36.23
CA LEU A 4 20.31 23.54 34.80
C LEU A 4 18.97 22.86 34.51
N VAL A 5 18.11 23.57 33.79
CA VAL A 5 16.91 23.01 33.18
C VAL A 5 17.35 22.29 31.91
N SER A 6 17.39 20.96 31.96
CA SER A 6 17.52 20.12 30.77
C SER A 6 16.23 20.28 29.97
N VAL A 7 16.33 20.88 28.79
CA VAL A 7 15.23 20.88 27.82
C VAL A 7 15.33 19.58 27.05
N ASP A 8 14.49 18.61 27.37
CA ASP A 8 14.24 17.46 26.50
C ASP A 8 13.61 17.98 25.20
N LEU A 9 14.43 18.11 24.16
CA LEU A 9 13.95 18.32 22.80
C LEU A 9 13.38 16.98 22.33
N PRO A 10 12.16 16.93 21.78
CA PRO A 10 11.65 15.72 21.17
C PRO A 10 12.58 15.33 20.03
N ASP A 11 13.02 14.07 20.05
CA ASP A 11 13.83 13.46 19.01
C ASP A 11 13.10 13.68 17.67
N ALA A 12 13.66 14.54 16.82
CA ALA A 12 13.16 14.71 15.47
C ALA A 12 13.39 13.37 14.79
N ALA A 13 12.32 12.57 14.62
CA ALA A 13 12.39 11.26 13.98
C ALA A 13 13.24 11.38 12.71
N ALA A 14 14.45 10.80 12.75
CA ALA A 14 15.39 10.91 11.65
C ALA A 14 14.73 10.31 10.40
N VAL A 15 14.75 11.05 9.29
CA VAL A 15 14.33 10.51 8.00
C VAL A 15 15.19 9.28 7.73
N PRO A 16 14.58 8.09 7.48
CA PRO A 16 15.35 6.88 7.21
C PRO A 16 16.35 7.11 6.07
N PRO A 17 17.57 6.54 6.15
CA PRO A 17 18.51 6.62 5.04
C PRO A 17 17.88 6.03 3.78
N LEU A 18 18.12 6.67 2.63
CA LEU A 18 17.59 6.18 1.36
C LEU A 18 18.23 4.84 0.97
N GLY A 19 17.45 3.99 0.30
CA GLY A 19 17.89 2.68 -0.17
C GLY A 19 18.16 1.66 0.95
N VAL A 20 17.69 1.95 2.17
CA VAL A 20 17.76 1.03 3.30
C VAL A 20 16.35 0.62 3.68
N THR A 21 16.14 -0.69 3.75
CA THR A 21 14.89 -1.26 4.25
C THR A 21 15.03 -1.59 5.72
N ALA A 22 14.02 -1.21 6.49
CA ALA A 22 13.92 -1.49 7.91
C ALA A 22 12.47 -1.84 8.25
N GLU A 23 12.24 -2.45 9.41
CA GLU A 23 10.89 -2.56 9.94
C GLU A 23 10.27 -1.16 10.11
N ALA A 24 9.04 -0.97 9.64
CA ALA A 24 8.31 0.26 9.83
C ALA A 24 7.90 0.39 11.31
N GLY A 25 7.87 1.60 11.86
CA GLY A 25 7.29 1.82 13.20
C GLY A 25 5.76 1.72 13.19
N SER A 26 5.17 1.61 14.38
CA SER A 26 3.72 1.80 14.58
C SER A 26 3.40 3.29 14.57
N ASP A 27 3.09 3.82 13.39
CA ASP A 27 2.70 5.22 13.19
C ASP A 27 1.42 5.33 12.33
N ARG A 28 0.84 6.53 12.27
CA ARG A 28 -0.42 6.77 11.55
C ARG A 28 -0.35 6.47 10.05
N ALA A 29 0.83 6.53 9.42
CA ALA A 29 0.97 6.15 8.02
C ALA A 29 1.02 4.62 7.88
N ALA A 30 1.78 3.95 8.75
CA ALA A 30 1.83 2.49 8.79
C ALA A 30 0.45 1.86 9.09
N ASP A 31 -0.36 2.48 9.95
CA ASP A 31 -1.70 1.99 10.29
C ASP A 31 -2.68 1.99 9.12
N ARG A 32 -2.45 2.85 8.11
CA ARG A 32 -3.25 2.88 6.86
C ARG A 32 -2.87 1.77 5.89
N VAL A 33 -1.75 1.09 6.13
CA VAL A 33 -1.23 0.01 5.29
C VAL A 33 -1.47 -1.30 6.03
N GLY A 34 -1.89 -2.31 5.29
CA GLY A 34 -2.23 -3.61 5.87
C GLY A 34 -1.88 -4.76 4.95
N ALA A 35 -1.92 -5.95 5.53
CA ALA A 35 -1.74 -7.19 4.81
C ALA A 35 -3.09 -7.69 4.24
N LEU A 36 -3.04 -8.31 3.07
CA LEU A 36 -4.14 -9.04 2.45
C LEU A 36 -3.95 -10.54 2.71
N PHE A 37 -4.99 -11.19 3.22
CA PHE A 37 -5.01 -12.58 3.63
C PHE A 37 -6.01 -13.41 2.84
N ALA A 38 -5.72 -14.70 2.69
CA ALA A 38 -6.64 -15.66 2.12
C ALA A 38 -7.66 -16.13 3.17
N GLY A 39 -8.89 -15.64 3.10
CA GLY A 39 -10.04 -16.05 3.93
C GLY A 39 -10.03 -15.44 5.32
N THR A 40 -9.05 -15.79 6.14
CA THR A 40 -8.87 -15.34 7.53
C THR A 40 -7.40 -15.07 7.80
N LEU A 41 -7.07 -14.52 8.99
CA LEU A 41 -5.67 -14.32 9.40
C LEU A 41 -4.86 -15.64 9.43
N ASP A 42 -5.52 -16.79 9.62
CA ASP A 42 -4.87 -18.11 9.61
C ASP A 42 -4.50 -18.59 8.20
N GLY A 43 -5.04 -17.96 7.15
CA GLY A 43 -4.76 -18.32 5.76
C GLY A 43 -3.42 -17.82 5.23
N GLY A 44 -2.69 -17.04 6.02
CA GLY A 44 -1.45 -16.36 5.63
C GLY A 44 -1.71 -15.13 4.75
N HIS A 45 -0.89 -14.09 4.92
CA HIS A 45 -0.91 -12.94 4.03
C HIS A 45 -0.04 -13.16 2.80
N PHE A 46 -0.50 -12.63 1.68
CA PHE A 46 0.12 -12.84 0.36
C PHE A 46 0.34 -11.53 -0.41
N CYS A 47 -0.28 -10.43 0.03
CA CYS A 47 -0.14 -9.10 -0.55
C CYS A 47 -0.26 -8.03 0.54
N THR A 48 -0.06 -6.79 0.13
CA THR A 48 -0.22 -5.55 0.90
C THR A 48 -1.25 -4.66 0.21
N ALA A 49 -2.00 -3.87 0.99
CA ALA A 49 -2.85 -2.80 0.46
C ALA A 49 -2.79 -1.57 1.36
N ALA A 50 -3.27 -0.44 0.85
CA ALA A 50 -3.33 0.82 1.59
C ALA A 50 -4.71 1.46 1.50
N VAL A 51 -5.22 1.99 2.61
CA VAL A 51 -6.45 2.78 2.63
C VAL A 51 -6.22 4.09 1.90
N VAL A 52 -7.04 4.37 0.90
CA VAL A 52 -7.04 5.64 0.19
C VAL A 52 -8.28 6.45 0.55
N HIS A 53 -8.19 7.76 0.41
CA HIS A 53 -9.31 8.65 0.66
C HIS A 53 -10.47 8.34 -0.30
N SER A 54 -11.69 8.24 0.21
CA SER A 54 -12.90 8.13 -0.63
C SER A 54 -14.13 8.72 0.04
N ASP A 55 -15.17 9.02 -0.76
CA ASP A 55 -16.42 9.60 -0.26
C ASP A 55 -17.10 8.66 0.77
N ASP A 56 -17.14 7.36 0.44
CA ASP A 56 -17.70 6.31 1.29
C ASP A 56 -16.69 5.76 2.31
N ARG A 57 -15.44 6.25 2.32
CA ARG A 57 -14.41 5.97 3.33
C ARG A 57 -14.08 4.49 3.48
N ASN A 58 -14.13 3.74 2.40
CA ASN A 58 -14.06 2.29 2.37
C ASN A 58 -13.21 1.73 1.21
N VAL A 59 -12.29 2.53 0.66
CA VAL A 59 -11.48 2.12 -0.50
C VAL A 59 -10.04 1.81 -0.10
N ILE A 60 -9.50 0.73 -0.66
CA ILE A 60 -8.09 0.36 -0.59
C ILE A 60 -7.46 0.35 -1.98
N ALA A 61 -6.18 0.69 -2.08
CA ALA A 61 -5.34 0.55 -3.26
C ALA A 61 -4.38 -0.65 -3.09
N THR A 62 -4.18 -1.41 -4.16
CA THR A 62 -3.30 -2.59 -4.21
C THR A 62 -2.87 -2.87 -5.65
N ALA A 63 -1.98 -3.85 -5.87
CA ALA A 63 -1.71 -4.38 -7.20
C ALA A 63 -2.92 -5.21 -7.69
N ALA A 64 -3.17 -5.21 -8.99
CA ALA A 64 -4.31 -5.90 -9.57
C ALA A 64 -4.19 -7.41 -9.46
N HIS A 65 -2.96 -7.97 -9.51
CA HIS A 65 -2.74 -9.40 -9.29
C HIS A 65 -3.05 -9.87 -7.86
N CYS A 66 -3.10 -8.95 -6.89
CA CYS A 66 -3.50 -9.30 -5.52
C CYS A 66 -5.00 -9.55 -5.38
N LEU A 67 -5.79 -9.23 -6.41
CA LEU A 67 -7.25 -9.34 -6.40
C LEU A 67 -7.75 -10.47 -7.30
N ASP A 68 -6.93 -11.50 -7.53
CA ASP A 68 -7.30 -12.68 -8.33
C ASP A 68 -8.43 -13.51 -7.70
N ASP A 69 -8.46 -13.57 -6.36
CA ASP A 69 -9.50 -14.27 -5.59
C ASP A 69 -10.18 -13.30 -4.59
N PRO A 70 -10.93 -12.29 -5.07
CA PRO A 70 -11.41 -11.20 -4.22
C PRO A 70 -12.50 -11.66 -3.23
N ASP A 71 -13.25 -12.71 -3.56
CA ASP A 71 -14.34 -13.24 -2.72
C ASP A 71 -13.86 -13.83 -1.39
N THR A 72 -12.62 -14.32 -1.37
CA THR A 72 -11.96 -14.90 -0.19
C THR A 72 -10.92 -13.95 0.39
N THR A 73 -10.54 -12.88 -0.29
CA THR A 73 -9.53 -11.95 0.21
C THR A 73 -10.08 -11.08 1.34
N VAL A 74 -9.29 -10.91 2.40
CA VAL A 74 -9.58 -9.99 3.51
C VAL A 74 -8.39 -9.08 3.78
N PHE A 75 -8.65 -7.85 4.24
CA PHE A 75 -7.65 -6.83 4.52
C PHE A 75 -7.55 -6.54 6.03
N ALA A 76 -6.32 -6.48 6.55
CA ALA A 76 -6.05 -6.15 7.94
C ALA A 76 -5.11 -4.93 8.03
N PRO A 77 -5.65 -3.69 8.12
CA PRO A 77 -4.83 -2.49 8.29
C PRO A 77 -4.09 -2.52 9.63
N GLY A 78 -2.84 -2.03 9.64
CA GLY A 78 -2.00 -2.00 10.84
C GLY A 78 -1.68 -3.37 11.42
N TYR A 79 -1.76 -4.44 10.61
CA TYR A 79 -1.40 -5.79 11.04
C TYR A 79 -0.01 -5.81 11.66
N ARG A 80 0.14 -6.50 12.79
CA ARG A 80 1.45 -6.67 13.44
C ARG A 80 1.42 -7.80 14.46
N ASP A 81 2.47 -8.61 14.50
CA ASP A 81 2.70 -9.65 15.50
C ASP A 81 1.48 -10.58 15.67
N GLY A 82 0.88 -11.04 14.56
CA GLY A 82 -0.31 -11.88 14.58
C GLY A 82 -1.62 -11.16 14.92
N LYS A 83 -1.63 -9.82 14.98
CA LYS A 83 -2.80 -9.03 15.43
C LYS A 83 -3.29 -8.09 14.33
N ALA A 84 -4.60 -8.00 14.19
CA ALA A 84 -5.30 -7.01 13.38
C ALA A 84 -5.97 -5.97 14.30
N PRO A 85 -5.25 -4.93 14.78
CA PRO A 85 -5.77 -3.99 15.79
C PRO A 85 -6.99 -3.19 15.31
N TYR A 86 -7.15 -3.07 13.99
CA TYR A 86 -8.23 -2.33 13.34
C TYR A 86 -9.27 -3.26 12.68
N GLY A 87 -9.27 -4.54 13.04
CA GLY A 87 -10.21 -5.55 12.54
C GLY A 87 -9.84 -6.12 11.17
N VAL A 88 -10.66 -7.07 10.72
CA VAL A 88 -10.50 -7.75 9.43
C VAL A 88 -11.64 -7.35 8.49
N TRP A 89 -11.29 -6.79 7.33
CA TRP A 89 -12.21 -6.14 6.41
C TRP A 89 -12.35 -6.97 5.14
N LYS A 90 -13.57 -7.45 4.85
CA LYS A 90 -13.84 -8.23 3.64
C LYS A 90 -14.00 -7.30 2.44
N LEU A 91 -13.45 -7.68 1.29
CA LEU A 91 -13.66 -6.97 0.03
C LEU A 91 -15.13 -7.12 -0.43
N THR A 92 -15.69 -6.03 -0.96
CA THR A 92 -17.08 -5.95 -1.45
C THR A 92 -17.20 -5.62 -2.93
N GLY A 93 -16.11 -5.15 -3.55
CA GLY A 93 -16.05 -4.82 -4.96
C GLY A 93 -14.61 -4.54 -5.37
N VAL A 94 -14.29 -4.77 -6.63
CA VAL A 94 -12.95 -4.58 -7.19
C VAL A 94 -13.03 -3.76 -8.47
N HIS A 95 -12.04 -2.90 -8.66
CA HIS A 95 -11.88 -2.01 -9.80
C HIS A 95 -10.52 -2.29 -10.41
N VAL A 96 -10.54 -3.05 -11.51
CA VAL A 96 -9.36 -3.50 -12.26
C VAL A 96 -9.50 -3.07 -13.72
N ALA A 97 -8.39 -2.75 -14.37
CA ALA A 97 -8.42 -2.34 -15.78
C ALA A 97 -8.84 -3.51 -16.68
N PRO A 98 -9.60 -3.28 -17.77
CA PRO A 98 -9.93 -4.33 -18.74
C PRO A 98 -8.71 -5.05 -19.31
N ASP A 99 -7.65 -4.31 -19.64
CA ASP A 99 -6.40 -4.86 -20.18
C ASP A 99 -5.66 -5.75 -19.17
N TRP A 100 -5.88 -5.53 -17.85
CA TRP A 100 -5.43 -6.47 -16.83
C TRP A 100 -6.23 -7.78 -16.87
N THR A 101 -7.56 -7.71 -16.94
CA THR A 101 -8.44 -8.89 -16.98
C THR A 101 -8.22 -9.73 -18.24
N ASP A 102 -8.04 -9.08 -19.40
CA ASP A 102 -7.94 -9.76 -20.69
C ASP A 102 -6.55 -10.33 -20.96
N GLY A 103 -5.50 -9.62 -20.53
CA GLY A 103 -4.13 -9.91 -20.95
C GLY A 103 -3.09 -9.96 -19.85
N ARG A 104 -3.45 -9.65 -18.60
CA ARG A 104 -2.50 -9.46 -17.49
C ARG A 104 -1.41 -8.45 -17.85
N ASP A 105 -1.80 -7.35 -18.49
CA ASP A 105 -0.85 -6.31 -18.88
C ASP A 105 -0.17 -5.72 -17.62
N PRO A 106 1.16 -5.89 -17.44
CA PRO A 106 1.86 -5.35 -16.28
C PRO A 106 1.74 -3.83 -16.17
N ASP A 107 1.47 -3.10 -17.26
CA ASP A 107 1.26 -1.65 -17.23
C ASP A 107 -0.07 -1.25 -16.57
N GLN A 108 -0.94 -2.24 -16.30
CA GLN A 108 -2.24 -2.08 -15.66
C GLN A 108 -2.35 -2.82 -14.32
N ASP A 109 -1.22 -3.16 -13.70
CA ASP A 109 -1.18 -3.84 -12.40
C ASP A 109 -1.39 -2.87 -11.21
N ILE A 110 -2.45 -2.07 -11.28
CA ILE A 110 -2.94 -1.20 -10.20
C ILE A 110 -4.45 -1.44 -10.10
N ALA A 111 -4.93 -1.63 -8.88
CA ALA A 111 -6.34 -1.82 -8.62
C ALA A 111 -6.79 -1.12 -7.34
N PHE A 112 -8.10 -0.93 -7.27
CA PHE A 112 -8.78 -0.43 -6.09
C PHE A 112 -9.87 -1.42 -5.68
N ALA A 113 -10.13 -1.53 -4.39
CA ALA A 113 -11.21 -2.38 -3.88
C ALA A 113 -11.99 -1.65 -2.80
N THR A 114 -13.29 -1.92 -2.72
CA THR A 114 -14.14 -1.50 -1.61
C THR A 114 -14.16 -2.57 -0.53
N VAL A 115 -14.30 -2.16 0.73
CA VAL A 115 -14.40 -3.09 1.86
C VAL A 115 -15.67 -2.89 2.69
N ALA A 116 -16.19 -3.99 3.24
CA ALA A 116 -17.25 -3.98 4.25
C ALA A 116 -16.69 -3.63 5.64
N PRO A 117 -17.49 -3.01 6.52
CA PRO A 117 -17.16 -2.86 7.93
C PRO A 117 -16.59 -4.13 8.56
N ALA A 118 -15.48 -4.00 9.28
CA ALA A 118 -14.84 -5.12 9.95
C ALA A 118 -15.79 -5.82 10.94
N ASP A 119 -15.63 -7.14 11.03
CA ASP A 119 -16.27 -8.00 12.04
C ASP A 119 -17.80 -7.85 12.15
N GLY A 120 -18.45 -7.49 11.03
CA GLY A 120 -19.90 -7.27 10.98
C GLY A 120 -20.38 -5.98 11.66
N GLY A 121 -19.46 -5.05 11.93
CA GLY A 121 -19.76 -3.73 12.50
C GLY A 121 -20.38 -2.76 11.49
N THR A 122 -20.34 -1.47 11.83
CA THR A 122 -20.83 -0.37 10.97
C THR A 122 -19.79 0.73 10.74
N GLY A 123 -18.57 0.55 11.27
CA GLY A 123 -17.48 1.50 11.10
C GLY A 123 -16.93 1.50 9.68
N ARG A 124 -16.40 2.64 9.24
CA ARG A 124 -15.73 2.79 7.94
C ARG A 124 -14.22 2.78 8.18
N ILE A 125 -13.48 2.14 7.28
CA ILE A 125 -12.05 1.89 7.49
C ILE A 125 -11.26 3.19 7.55
N GLU A 126 -11.61 4.18 6.72
CA GLU A 126 -10.92 5.48 6.73
C GLU A 126 -11.19 6.26 8.02
N ASP A 127 -12.33 6.05 8.70
CA ASP A 127 -12.58 6.67 10.00
C ASP A 127 -11.70 6.06 11.10
N ALA A 128 -11.27 4.79 10.93
CA ALA A 128 -10.42 4.09 11.89
C ALA A 128 -8.94 4.43 11.74
N VAL A 129 -8.41 4.47 10.51
CA VAL A 129 -6.97 4.62 10.25
C VAL A 129 -6.59 5.84 9.40
N GLY A 130 -7.58 6.52 8.80
CA GLY A 130 -7.38 7.56 7.80
C GLY A 130 -7.15 7.00 6.39
N GLY A 131 -7.16 7.87 5.39
CA GLY A 131 -6.90 7.53 4.00
C GLY A 131 -5.74 8.34 3.45
N PHE A 132 -4.94 7.72 2.57
CA PHE A 132 -3.97 8.45 1.77
C PHE A 132 -4.66 9.15 0.59
N PRO A 133 -4.30 10.40 0.26
CA PRO A 133 -4.60 10.95 -1.05
C PRO A 133 -3.99 10.08 -2.15
N VAL A 134 -4.61 10.07 -3.34
CA VAL A 134 -4.03 9.47 -4.55
C VAL A 134 -3.44 10.59 -5.42
N ALA A 135 -2.22 10.39 -5.91
CA ALA A 135 -1.51 11.37 -6.73
C ALA A 135 -1.06 10.75 -8.06
N THR A 136 -1.21 11.51 -9.14
CA THR A 136 -0.72 11.14 -10.47
C THR A 136 0.33 12.15 -10.96
N GLY A 137 0.93 11.89 -12.12
CA GLY A 137 1.80 12.86 -12.78
C GLY A 137 3.10 13.18 -12.02
N GLN A 138 3.63 12.22 -11.26
CA GLN A 138 4.90 12.38 -10.56
C GLN A 138 6.08 12.53 -11.54
N PRO A 139 7.12 13.31 -11.19
CA PRO A 139 8.34 13.35 -11.99
C PRO A 139 9.02 11.98 -12.06
N ASP A 140 9.86 11.77 -13.06
CA ASP A 140 10.55 10.50 -13.30
C ASP A 140 11.43 10.09 -12.10
N ASP A 141 12.01 11.07 -11.40
CA ASP A 141 12.90 10.95 -10.25
C ASP A 141 12.24 11.30 -8.91
N VAL A 142 10.93 11.05 -8.78
CA VAL A 142 10.23 11.22 -7.50
C VAL A 142 10.86 10.34 -6.40
N THR A 143 11.04 10.90 -5.21
CA THR A 143 11.37 10.11 -4.02
C THR A 143 10.08 9.58 -3.40
N VAL A 144 10.02 8.27 -3.18
CA VAL A 144 8.86 7.63 -2.55
C VAL A 144 9.27 6.88 -1.29
N THR A 145 8.30 6.68 -0.40
CA THR A 145 8.39 5.69 0.68
C THR A 145 7.46 4.53 0.40
N ILE A 146 8.00 3.32 0.42
CA ILE A 146 7.25 2.06 0.32
C ILE A 146 7.00 1.53 1.73
N LEU A 147 5.79 1.06 1.99
CA LEU A 147 5.39 0.33 3.19
C LEU A 147 4.77 -0.99 2.77
N GLY A 148 5.31 -2.12 3.23
CA GLY A 148 4.94 -3.44 2.71
C GLY A 148 5.02 -4.57 3.72
N TYR A 149 4.21 -5.61 3.54
CA TYR A 149 4.19 -6.80 4.39
C TYR A 149 4.78 -8.00 3.65
N PRO A 150 6.06 -8.35 3.87
CA PRO A 150 6.57 -9.64 3.42
C PRO A 150 5.76 -10.78 4.02
N ALA A 151 5.42 -11.80 3.21
CA ALA A 151 4.61 -12.95 3.63
C ALA A 151 5.28 -13.78 4.74
N ALA A 152 6.61 -13.69 4.86
CA ALA A 152 7.38 -14.39 5.88
C ALA A 152 7.50 -13.64 7.21
N ASP A 153 7.08 -12.37 7.25
CA ASP A 153 7.25 -11.48 8.38
C ASP A 153 5.89 -11.03 8.94
N GLU A 154 5.86 -10.80 10.26
CA GLU A 154 4.66 -10.41 11.00
C GLU A 154 4.58 -8.89 11.22
N ALA A 155 5.44 -8.11 10.57
CA ALA A 155 5.48 -6.66 10.68
C ALA A 155 5.80 -6.03 9.31
N PRO A 156 5.29 -4.82 9.03
CA PRO A 156 5.58 -4.14 7.78
C PRO A 156 7.03 -3.66 7.72
N LEU A 157 7.64 -3.73 6.55
CA LEU A 157 8.88 -3.07 6.19
C LEU A 157 8.62 -1.68 5.60
N ARG A 158 9.61 -0.81 5.71
CA ARG A 158 9.68 0.52 5.13
C ARG A 158 10.99 0.67 4.37
N CYS A 159 10.91 1.20 3.15
CA CYS A 159 12.07 1.68 2.41
C CYS A 159 11.73 3.02 1.74
N ALA A 160 12.67 3.95 1.72
CA ALA A 160 12.54 5.17 0.93
C ALA A 160 13.69 5.27 -0.06
N ASN A 161 13.40 5.61 -1.32
CA ASN A 161 14.43 5.90 -2.31
C ASN A 161 13.86 6.74 -3.46
N THR A 162 14.74 7.27 -4.29
CA THR A 162 14.37 7.94 -5.54
C THR A 162 14.08 6.90 -6.62
N THR A 163 12.93 7.04 -7.29
CA THR A 163 12.57 6.16 -8.41
C THR A 163 13.31 6.54 -9.68
N GLY A 164 13.34 5.64 -10.65
CA GLY A 164 13.59 5.97 -12.05
C GLY A 164 12.57 5.30 -12.95
N LEU A 165 12.42 5.78 -14.19
CA LEU A 165 11.63 5.07 -15.19
C LEU A 165 12.36 3.82 -15.68
N PHE A 166 11.67 2.69 -15.67
CA PHE A 166 12.06 1.47 -16.38
C PHE A 166 11.54 1.49 -17.83
N SER A 167 10.33 2.00 -18.01
CA SER A 167 9.70 2.29 -19.30
C SER A 167 8.86 3.58 -19.17
N ARG A 168 8.09 3.93 -20.21
CA ARG A 168 7.14 5.05 -20.11
C ARG A 168 5.98 4.79 -19.14
N THR A 169 5.74 3.54 -18.80
CA THR A 169 4.58 3.04 -18.05
C THR A 169 4.99 2.30 -16.77
N GLN A 170 6.30 2.11 -16.53
CA GLN A 170 6.83 1.39 -15.38
C GLN A 170 7.93 2.20 -14.70
N ARG A 171 7.87 2.25 -13.37
CA ARG A 171 8.92 2.76 -12.50
C ARG A 171 9.72 1.60 -11.89
N ARG A 172 10.97 1.88 -11.55
CA ARG A 172 11.84 1.02 -10.75
C ARG A 172 12.40 1.79 -9.56
N ILE A 173 12.74 1.06 -8.51
CA ILE A 173 13.35 1.61 -7.31
C ILE A 173 14.24 0.56 -6.64
N ASP A 174 15.40 1.00 -6.14
CA ASP A 174 16.32 0.14 -5.41
C ASP A 174 15.94 0.17 -3.92
N CYS A 175 15.26 -0.88 -3.46
CA CYS A 175 14.78 -1.04 -2.09
C CYS A 175 14.98 -2.49 -1.64
N PRO A 176 16.08 -2.81 -0.92
CA PRO A 176 16.48 -4.18 -0.63
C PRO A 176 15.51 -4.93 0.29
N GLY A 177 15.32 -6.23 0.06
CA GLY A 177 14.60 -7.09 1.00
C GLY A 177 13.07 -6.92 1.01
N LEU A 178 12.49 -6.22 0.02
CA LEU A 178 11.05 -6.26 -0.22
C LEU A 178 10.71 -7.56 -0.98
N SER A 179 10.49 -8.63 -0.22
CA SER A 179 10.23 -9.97 -0.75
C SER A 179 8.72 -10.24 -1.02
N GLY A 180 8.38 -11.45 -1.45
CA GLY A 180 6.99 -11.85 -1.73
C GLY A 180 6.05 -11.53 -0.55
N GLY A 181 4.82 -11.12 -0.85
CA GLY A 181 3.89 -10.51 0.11
C GLY A 181 3.85 -8.98 0.03
N THR A 182 4.94 -8.34 -0.40
CA THR A 182 4.99 -6.88 -0.53
C THR A 182 4.30 -6.35 -1.79
N SER A 183 3.80 -7.21 -2.68
CA SER A 183 2.92 -6.80 -3.78
C SER A 183 1.76 -5.95 -3.29
N GLY A 184 1.45 -4.86 -4.00
CA GLY A 184 0.42 -3.89 -3.63
C GLY A 184 0.84 -2.84 -2.59
N SER A 185 2.07 -2.91 -2.07
CA SER A 185 2.62 -1.89 -1.17
C SER A 185 2.53 -0.49 -1.78
N PRO A 186 1.95 0.51 -1.10
CA PRO A 186 1.87 1.87 -1.64
C PRO A 186 3.24 2.50 -1.82
N TRP A 187 3.45 3.15 -2.95
CA TRP A 187 4.58 4.06 -3.19
C TRP A 187 4.12 5.47 -2.83
N LEU A 188 4.52 5.95 -1.66
CA LEU A 188 4.07 7.23 -1.11
C LEU A 188 4.99 8.37 -1.56
N ALA A 189 4.52 9.23 -2.45
CA ALA A 189 5.14 10.51 -2.79
C ALA A 189 4.48 11.62 -1.95
N ASP A 190 5.25 12.28 -1.09
CA ASP A 190 4.74 13.32 -0.17
C ASP A 190 3.48 12.90 0.63
N GLY A 191 3.41 11.62 0.99
CA GLY A 191 2.28 11.05 1.74
C GLY A 191 1.02 10.75 0.91
N ALA A 192 1.11 10.81 -0.42
CA ALA A 192 0.06 10.36 -1.34
C ALA A 192 0.48 9.09 -2.08
N VAL A 193 -0.47 8.18 -2.32
CA VAL A 193 -0.24 6.96 -3.13
C VAL A 193 -0.05 7.38 -4.58
N ALA A 194 1.17 7.17 -5.10
CA ALA A 194 1.57 7.51 -6.46
C ALA A 194 1.93 6.29 -7.33
N GLY A 195 1.71 5.10 -6.77
CA GLY A 195 2.00 3.80 -7.35
C GLY A 195 1.78 2.72 -6.29
N VAL A 196 1.81 1.47 -6.72
CA VAL A 196 1.85 0.30 -5.84
C VAL A 196 2.91 -0.68 -6.33
N LEU A 197 3.59 -1.38 -5.43
CA LEU A 197 4.57 -2.39 -5.80
C LEU A 197 3.90 -3.49 -6.64
N GLY A 198 4.40 -3.73 -7.84
CA GLY A 198 3.78 -4.64 -8.81
C GLY A 198 4.29 -4.34 -10.22
N GLY A 199 3.45 -4.56 -11.22
CA GLY A 199 3.75 -4.22 -12.61
C GLY A 199 4.72 -5.20 -13.24
N HIS A 200 5.86 -4.70 -13.74
CA HIS A 200 6.86 -5.54 -14.39
C HIS A 200 7.22 -6.77 -13.54
N GLU A 201 6.98 -7.97 -14.09
CA GLU A 201 7.20 -9.26 -13.41
C GLU A 201 6.52 -9.37 -12.03
N GLY A 202 5.39 -8.68 -11.81
CA GLY A 202 4.68 -8.68 -10.53
C GLY A 202 5.40 -7.91 -9.41
N GLY A 203 6.32 -7.01 -9.77
CA GLY A 203 7.14 -6.27 -8.81
C GLY A 203 8.64 -6.54 -8.94
N GLY A 204 9.04 -7.43 -9.87
CA GLY A 204 10.42 -7.79 -10.15
C GLY A 204 10.79 -9.17 -9.60
N THR A 205 11.86 -9.74 -10.16
CA THR A 205 12.44 -11.03 -9.71
C THR A 205 13.71 -10.86 -8.86
N ASP A 206 14.24 -9.64 -8.77
CA ASP A 206 15.38 -9.29 -7.91
C ASP A 206 14.86 -8.76 -6.56
N PRO A 207 15.24 -9.35 -5.42
CA PRO A 207 14.79 -8.91 -4.11
C PRO A 207 15.27 -7.49 -3.73
N ASP A 208 16.20 -6.91 -4.48
CA ASP A 208 16.75 -5.58 -4.23
C ASP A 208 16.16 -4.47 -5.11
N VAL A 209 15.37 -4.84 -6.12
CA VAL A 209 14.78 -3.90 -7.08
C VAL A 209 13.29 -4.17 -7.20
N SER A 210 12.49 -3.16 -6.88
CA SER A 210 11.04 -3.22 -7.01
C SER A 210 10.53 -2.39 -8.19
N TYR A 211 9.38 -2.80 -8.72
CA TYR A 211 8.70 -2.11 -9.82
C TYR A 211 7.31 -1.64 -9.43
N SER A 212 6.78 -0.71 -10.21
CA SER A 212 5.40 -0.25 -10.12
C SER A 212 4.96 0.26 -11.48
N ALA A 213 3.74 -0.09 -11.90
CA ALA A 213 3.11 0.62 -13.00
C ALA A 213 2.96 2.10 -12.63
N VAL A 214 3.09 2.99 -13.61
CA VAL A 214 2.87 4.43 -13.38
C VAL A 214 1.39 4.64 -13.05
N MET A 215 1.11 5.40 -11.98
CA MET A 215 -0.24 5.87 -11.66
C MET A 215 -0.72 6.89 -12.70
N GLY A 216 -1.15 6.36 -13.86
CA GLY A 216 -1.61 7.09 -15.03
C GLY A 216 -3.13 7.24 -15.12
N ASP A 217 -3.62 7.66 -16.29
CA ASP A 217 -5.04 7.99 -16.49
C ASP A 217 -5.98 6.82 -16.23
N GLN A 218 -5.61 5.60 -16.67
CA GLN A 218 -6.43 4.40 -16.43
C GLN A 218 -6.55 4.08 -14.94
N ALA A 219 -5.44 4.11 -14.19
CA ALA A 219 -5.47 3.88 -12.74
C ALA A 219 -6.25 4.98 -12.00
N LEU A 220 -6.14 6.23 -12.45
CA LEU A 220 -6.92 7.33 -11.90
C LEU A 220 -8.42 7.18 -12.16
N GLU A 221 -8.81 6.63 -13.31
CA GLU A 221 -10.22 6.35 -13.59
C GLU A 221 -10.75 5.25 -12.67
N LEU A 222 -10.01 4.15 -12.48
CA LEU A 222 -10.38 3.10 -11.52
C LEU A 222 -10.54 3.66 -10.10
N TYR A 223 -9.65 4.57 -9.69
CA TYR A 223 -9.78 5.25 -8.40
C TYR A 223 -11.07 6.06 -8.32
N ARG A 224 -11.42 6.83 -9.35
CA ARG A 224 -12.66 7.63 -9.36
C ARG A 224 -13.91 6.75 -9.31
N GLU A 225 -13.92 5.65 -10.05
CA GLU A 225 -15.00 4.68 -10.03
C GLU A 225 -15.19 4.07 -8.64
N ALA A 226 -14.08 3.78 -7.94
CA ALA A 226 -14.11 3.21 -6.60
C ALA A 226 -14.45 4.24 -5.50
N ALA A 227 -13.97 5.48 -5.65
CA ALA A 227 -13.95 6.47 -4.58
C ALA A 227 -15.18 7.36 -4.47
N VAL A 228 -16.03 7.38 -5.50
CA VAL A 228 -17.28 8.15 -5.50
C VAL A 228 -18.39 7.35 -4.83
N SER A 229 -19.25 8.02 -4.05
CA SER A 229 -20.36 7.35 -3.36
C SER A 229 -21.26 6.56 -4.31
N ALA A 230 -21.55 5.30 -3.94
CA ALA A 230 -22.62 4.54 -4.55
C ALA A 230 -23.95 5.12 -4.05
N GLY A 231 -24.58 5.99 -4.85
CA GLY A 231 -25.79 6.75 -4.49
C GLY A 231 -27.02 5.92 -4.12
#